data_AF-A0A651H970-F1
#
_entry.id   AF-A0A651H970-F1
#
_cell.length_a   1.000
_cell.length_b   1.000
_cell.length_c   1.000
_cell.angle_alpha   90.00
_cell.angle_beta   90.00
_cell.angle_gamma   90.00
#
_symmetry.space_group_name_H-M   'P 1'
#
loop_
_entity.id
_entity.type
_entity.pdbx_description
1 polymer ?
#
loop_
_entity_poly.entity_id
_entity_poly.type
_entity_poly.pdbx_seq_one_letter_code
_entity_poly.pdbx_strand_id
1 'polypeptide(L)'
;LAKIGQLIINRGAYGEYRFMAEETLAELMPQPYEKHFPGLGEGRADYGFGIRWASRPHPRARRDGIPEAAVLPGPSTLGHGSLSGTIFRVDPELELIVVVGRFRRGEAHGAFFDELLLTIDDALDGDPAP
;
A
#
# COMPACT_ATOMS: atom_id res chain seq x y z
N LEU A 1 -13.55 -1.89 -1.87
CA LEU A 1 -12.08 -1.67 -1.72
C LEU A 1 -11.49 -1.00 -2.95
N ALA A 2 -11.63 -1.55 -4.17
CA ALA A 2 -11.05 -0.92 -5.37
C ALA A 2 -11.48 0.55 -5.55
N LYS A 3 -12.78 0.85 -5.39
CA LYS A 3 -13.30 2.24 -5.40
C LYS A 3 -12.70 3.14 -4.31
N ILE A 4 -12.38 2.59 -3.15
CA ILE A 4 -11.72 3.34 -2.07
C ILE A 4 -10.26 3.63 -2.45
N GLY A 5 -9.56 2.66 -3.06
CA GLY A 5 -8.24 2.90 -3.61
C GLY A 5 -8.26 3.99 -4.68
N GLN A 6 -9.23 3.94 -5.60
CA GLN A 6 -9.38 4.98 -6.62
C GLN A 6 -9.68 6.34 -6.02
N LEU A 7 -10.48 6.39 -4.95
CA LEU A 7 -10.75 7.62 -4.21
C LEU A 7 -9.47 8.21 -3.61
N ILE A 8 -8.56 7.36 -3.11
CA ILE A 8 -7.24 7.81 -2.61
C ILE A 8 -6.39 8.37 -3.74
N ILE A 9 -6.26 7.64 -4.86
CA ILE A 9 -5.50 8.09 -6.04
C ILE A 9 -6.05 9.43 -6.56
N ASN A 10 -7.38 9.55 -6.62
CA ASN A 10 -8.09 10.74 -7.07
C ASN A 10 -8.30 11.79 -5.96
N ARG A 11 -7.47 11.77 -4.92
CA ARG A 11 -7.41 12.79 -3.86
C ARG A 11 -8.77 13.12 -3.23
N GLY A 12 -9.56 12.09 -2.91
CA GLY A 12 -10.85 12.22 -2.24
C GLY A 12 -12.06 12.25 -3.17
N ALA A 13 -11.87 12.10 -4.49
CA ALA A 13 -12.95 12.10 -5.48
C ALA A 13 -13.14 10.73 -6.16
N TYR A 14 -14.36 10.45 -6.62
CA TYR A 14 -14.65 9.29 -7.46
C TYR A 14 -15.78 9.64 -8.45
N GLY A 15 -15.46 9.62 -9.74
CA GLY A 15 -16.36 10.13 -10.78
C GLY A 15 -16.62 11.62 -10.59
N GLU A 16 -17.89 12.01 -10.58
CA GLU A 16 -18.33 13.40 -10.37
C GLU A 16 -18.39 13.83 -8.89
N TYR A 17 -18.21 12.89 -7.95
CA TYR A 17 -18.39 13.15 -6.52
C TYR A 17 -17.07 13.39 -5.80
N ARG A 18 -17.04 14.39 -4.91
CA ARG A 18 -15.98 14.58 -3.92
C ARG A 18 -16.48 14.16 -2.54
N PHE A 19 -15.85 13.14 -1.98
CA PHE A 19 -16.19 12.59 -0.66
C PHE A 19 -15.36 13.20 0.45
N MET A 20 -14.12 13.61 0.13
CA MET A 20 -13.21 14.26 1.07
C MET A 20 -12.46 15.39 0.36
N ALA A 21 -12.16 16.45 1.12
CA ALA A 21 -11.23 17.48 0.67
C ALA A 21 -9.80 16.89 0.60
N GLU A 22 -8.95 17.45 -0.26
CA GLU A 22 -7.58 16.93 -0.44
C GLU A 22 -6.77 17.10 0.84
N GLU A 23 -7.00 18.21 1.55
CA GLU A 23 -6.40 18.53 2.84
C GLU A 23 -6.82 17.50 3.90
N THR A 24 -8.11 17.15 3.94
CA THR A 24 -8.60 16.10 4.83
C THR A 24 -7.95 14.76 4.52
N LEU A 25 -7.83 14.38 3.24
CA LEU A 25 -7.18 13.13 2.87
C LEU A 25 -5.70 13.12 3.29
N ALA A 26 -4.99 14.23 3.13
CA ALA A 26 -3.61 14.37 3.55
C ALA A 26 -3.44 14.15 5.07
N GLU A 27 -4.39 14.63 5.88
CA GLU A 27 -4.41 14.38 7.33
C GLU A 27 -4.72 12.92 7.69
N LEU A 28 -5.39 12.16 6.82
CA LEU A 28 -5.68 10.73 7.04
C LEU A 28 -4.50 9.82 6.67
N MET A 29 -3.49 10.33 5.94
CA MET A 29 -2.31 9.56 5.56
C MET A 29 -1.52 9.09 6.78
N PRO A 30 -0.72 8.01 6.66
CA PRO A 30 0.11 7.56 7.76
C PRO A 30 1.05 8.68 8.23
N GLN A 31 1.06 8.91 9.53
CA GLN A 31 1.92 9.88 10.20
C GLN A 31 2.62 9.18 11.37
N PRO A 32 3.79 9.68 11.80
CA PRO A 32 4.44 9.18 13.00
C PRO A 32 3.52 9.32 14.22
N TYR A 33 3.34 8.24 14.99
CA TYR A 33 2.49 8.25 16.20
C TYR A 33 2.90 9.32 17.20
N GLU A 34 4.20 9.60 17.29
CA GLU A 34 4.77 10.56 18.24
C GLU A 34 4.21 11.97 18.08
N LYS A 35 3.79 12.33 16.86
CA LYS A 35 3.15 13.62 16.57
C LYS A 35 1.88 13.83 17.42
N HIS A 36 1.16 12.76 17.73
CA HIS A 36 -0.10 12.81 18.47
C HIS A 36 0.02 12.27 19.90
N PHE A 37 1.00 11.40 20.16
CA PHE A 37 1.21 10.78 21.46
C PHE A 37 2.69 10.84 21.88
N PRO A 38 3.15 11.99 22.38
CA PRO A 38 4.53 12.17 22.81
C PRO A 38 4.87 11.18 23.94
N GLY A 39 6.03 10.51 23.82
CA GLY A 39 6.54 9.57 24.83
C GLY A 39 6.23 8.10 24.59
N LEU A 40 5.58 7.72 23.47
CA LEU A 40 5.37 6.30 23.12
C LEU A 40 6.64 5.55 22.68
N GLY A 41 7.74 6.28 22.48
CA GLY A 41 9.07 5.77 22.11
C GLY A 41 9.31 5.72 20.60
N GLU A 42 10.55 5.99 20.20
CA GLU A 42 11.03 5.92 18.81
C GLU A 42 10.80 4.53 18.22
N GLY A 43 10.37 4.46 16.96
CA GLY A 43 10.21 3.20 16.23
C GLY A 43 8.82 2.55 16.31
N ARG A 44 7.81 3.23 16.86
CA ARG A 44 6.41 2.79 16.68
C ARG A 44 5.91 3.18 15.28
N ALA A 45 5.42 2.18 14.55
CA ALA A 45 5.05 2.25 13.13
C ALA A 45 4.14 3.44 12.79
N ASP A 46 4.38 4.12 11.66
CA ASP A 46 3.45 5.12 11.14
C ASP A 46 2.05 4.53 10.96
N TYR A 47 1.04 5.25 11.42
CA TYR A 47 -0.34 4.84 11.27
C TYR A 47 -1.24 6.03 11.01
N GLY A 48 -2.00 5.95 9.93
CA GLY A 48 -3.04 6.91 9.60
C GLY A 48 -4.38 6.46 10.18
N PHE A 49 -5.44 7.20 9.90
CA PHE A 49 -6.78 6.79 10.30
C PHE A 49 -7.28 5.63 9.43
N GLY A 50 -6.97 4.40 9.84
CA GLY A 50 -7.40 3.17 9.17
C GLY A 50 -6.55 2.76 7.96
N ILE A 51 -5.39 3.39 7.76
CA ILE A 51 -4.45 3.11 6.67
C ILE A 51 -3.01 3.18 7.17
N ARG A 52 -2.11 2.40 6.59
CA ARG A 52 -0.67 2.39 6.93
C ARG A 52 0.19 2.33 5.68
N TRP A 53 1.47 2.66 5.81
CA TRP A 53 2.47 2.25 4.83
C TRP A 53 2.50 0.73 4.76
N ALA A 54 2.41 0.20 3.54
CA ALA A 54 2.11 -1.20 3.30
C ALA A 54 2.98 -1.84 2.22
N SER A 55 4.04 -1.15 1.81
CA SER A 55 5.14 -1.72 1.04
C SER A 55 5.82 -2.84 1.82
N ARG A 56 6.48 -3.74 1.09
CA ARG A 56 7.28 -4.82 1.68
C ARG A 56 8.66 -4.85 1.04
N PRO A 57 9.70 -5.31 1.76
CA PRO A 57 11.01 -5.53 1.15
C PRO A 57 10.90 -6.39 -0.11
N HIS A 58 11.60 -6.01 -1.16
CA HIS A 58 11.61 -6.75 -2.42
C HIS A 58 12.24 -8.15 -2.19
N PRO A 59 11.54 -9.26 -2.47
CA PRO A 59 12.06 -10.62 -2.20
C PRO A 59 13.37 -10.95 -2.92
N ARG A 60 13.65 -10.28 -4.04
CA ARG A 60 14.89 -10.38 -4.82
C ARG A 60 15.90 -9.25 -4.54
N ALA A 61 15.73 -8.46 -3.48
CA ALA A 61 16.67 -7.39 -3.13
C ALA A 61 18.13 -7.89 -3.00
N ARG A 62 19.08 -7.07 -3.43
CA ARG A 62 20.53 -7.39 -3.56
C ARG A 62 20.86 -8.47 -4.60
N ARG A 63 19.91 -8.88 -5.44
CA ARG A 63 20.12 -9.81 -6.57
C ARG A 63 19.77 -9.09 -7.86
N ASP A 64 20.37 -9.52 -8.97
CA ASP A 64 19.98 -9.10 -10.32
C ASP A 64 19.95 -7.57 -10.53
N GLY A 65 20.81 -6.83 -9.80
CA GLY A 65 20.86 -5.36 -9.86
C GLY A 65 19.82 -4.63 -9.01
N ILE A 66 18.97 -5.35 -8.28
CA ILE A 66 17.90 -4.76 -7.45
C ILE A 66 18.48 -4.21 -6.14
N PRO A 67 18.27 -2.92 -5.81
CA PRO A 67 18.79 -2.29 -4.60
C PRO A 67 18.34 -3.00 -3.31
N GLU A 68 19.16 -2.91 -2.26
CA GLU A 68 18.80 -3.43 -0.93
C GLU A 68 17.52 -2.79 -0.37
N ALA A 69 17.37 -1.48 -0.60
CA ALA A 69 16.23 -0.71 -0.12
C ALA A 69 14.99 -0.86 -1.01
N ALA A 70 15.02 -1.71 -2.05
CA ALA A 70 13.88 -1.91 -2.94
C ALA A 70 12.70 -2.49 -2.16
N VAL A 71 11.50 -2.00 -2.49
CA VAL A 71 10.24 -2.41 -1.88
C VAL A 71 9.18 -2.61 -2.95
N LEU A 72 8.17 -3.43 -2.64
CA LEU A 72 7.05 -3.74 -3.51
C LEU A 72 5.71 -3.31 -2.89
N PRO A 73 4.75 -2.84 -3.70
CA PRO A 73 4.90 -2.37 -5.09
C PRO A 73 5.80 -1.14 -5.23
N GLY A 74 5.71 -0.19 -4.31
CA GLY A 74 6.51 1.03 -4.31
C GLY A 74 6.60 1.64 -2.91
N PRO A 75 7.45 2.65 -2.68
CA PRO A 75 7.65 3.25 -1.35
C PRO A 75 6.42 4.02 -0.85
N SER A 76 5.60 4.54 -1.75
CA SER A 76 4.35 5.26 -1.50
C SER A 76 3.14 4.35 -1.27
N THR A 77 3.33 3.03 -1.25
CA THR A 77 2.21 2.10 -1.14
C THR A 77 1.52 2.19 0.23
N LEU A 78 0.23 2.50 0.16
CA LEU A 78 -0.71 2.50 1.27
C LEU A 78 -1.49 1.19 1.32
N GLY A 79 -1.99 0.83 2.50
CA GLY A 79 -2.90 -0.31 2.60
C GLY A 79 -3.39 -0.63 4.00
N HIS A 80 -4.14 -1.72 4.08
CA HIS A 80 -4.62 -2.29 5.34
C HIS A 80 -4.72 -3.81 5.20
N GLY A 81 -4.54 -4.53 6.32
CA GLY A 81 -4.69 -5.98 6.38
C GLY A 81 -6.07 -6.41 6.85
N SER A 82 -6.34 -7.71 6.85
CA SER A 82 -7.50 -8.29 7.52
C SER A 82 -7.15 -9.67 8.05
N LEU A 83 -7.85 -10.12 9.09
CA LEU A 83 -7.73 -11.48 9.62
C LEU A 83 -8.03 -12.55 8.56
N SER A 84 -8.89 -12.25 7.58
CA SER A 84 -9.18 -13.15 6.46
C SER A 84 -8.03 -13.27 5.45
N GLY A 85 -6.97 -12.47 5.57
CA GLY A 85 -5.91 -12.40 4.57
C GLY A 85 -6.29 -11.61 3.31
N THR A 86 -7.35 -10.79 3.36
CA THR A 86 -7.66 -9.81 2.31
C THR A 86 -6.47 -8.89 2.08
N ILE A 87 -6.15 -8.64 0.81
CA ILE A 87 -5.09 -7.74 0.38
C ILE A 87 -5.73 -6.46 -0.12
N PHE A 88 -5.25 -5.33 0.38
CA PHE A 88 -5.56 -4.00 -0.12
C PHE A 88 -4.27 -3.19 -0.19
N ARG A 89 -3.82 -2.87 -1.40
CA ARG A 89 -2.67 -2.00 -1.68
C ARG A 89 -3.07 -0.93 -2.67
N VAL A 90 -2.60 0.28 -2.43
CA VAL A 90 -2.82 1.44 -3.27
C VAL A 90 -1.48 2.16 -3.36
N ASP A 91 -0.93 2.28 -4.55
CA ASP A 91 0.26 3.09 -4.77
C ASP A 91 -0.11 4.25 -5.71
N PRO A 92 -0.25 5.48 -5.18
CA PRO A 92 -0.60 6.63 -5.99
C PRO A 92 0.44 7.01 -7.04
N GLU A 93 1.72 6.72 -6.82
CA GLU A 93 2.79 7.05 -7.77
C GLU A 93 2.80 6.09 -8.96
N LEU A 94 2.47 4.82 -8.72
CA LEU A 94 2.32 3.81 -9.77
C LEU A 94 0.90 3.74 -10.35
N GLU A 95 0.00 4.61 -9.88
CA GLU A 95 -1.45 4.56 -10.15
C GLU A 95 -2.06 3.14 -9.98
N LEU A 96 -1.53 2.38 -9.03
CA LEU A 96 -1.79 0.96 -8.87
C LEU A 96 -2.77 0.70 -7.72
N ILE A 97 -3.76 -0.16 -7.98
CA ILE A 97 -4.66 -0.68 -6.93
C ILE A 97 -4.67 -2.21 -6.98
N VAL A 98 -4.26 -2.85 -5.89
CA VAL A 98 -4.35 -4.32 -5.71
C VAL A 98 -5.38 -4.66 -4.65
N VAL A 99 -6.41 -5.40 -5.06
CA VAL A 99 -7.45 -5.90 -4.16
C VAL A 99 -7.60 -7.40 -4.34
N VAL A 100 -7.42 -8.14 -3.25
CA VAL A 100 -7.79 -9.56 -3.21
C VAL A 100 -8.75 -9.79 -2.06
N GLY A 101 -10.04 -9.92 -2.38
CA GLY A 101 -11.08 -10.29 -1.43
C GLY A 101 -11.08 -11.80 -1.18
N ARG A 102 -11.10 -12.23 0.09
CA ARG A 102 -11.22 -13.65 0.46
C ARG A 102 -11.85 -13.82 1.84
N PHE A 103 -12.49 -14.97 2.06
CA PHE A 103 -13.15 -15.30 3.33
C PHE A 103 -12.22 -15.84 4.40
N ARG A 104 -11.15 -16.56 4.02
CA ARG A 104 -10.19 -17.15 4.97
C ARG A 104 -8.76 -17.07 4.43
N ARG A 105 -7.82 -16.97 5.37
CA ARG A 105 -6.38 -17.01 5.09
C ARG A 105 -5.93 -18.47 4.98
N GLY A 106 -5.28 -18.82 3.88
CA GLY A 106 -4.61 -20.12 3.73
C GLY A 106 -3.24 -20.14 4.39
N GLU A 107 -2.68 -21.33 4.64
CA GLU A 107 -1.39 -21.50 5.32
C GLU A 107 -0.24 -20.81 4.57
N ALA A 108 -0.19 -20.94 3.25
CA ALA A 108 0.83 -20.34 2.39
C ALA A 108 0.53 -18.88 1.98
N HIS A 109 -0.31 -18.15 2.72
CA HIS A 109 -0.72 -16.77 2.36
C HIS A 109 0.45 -15.82 2.13
N GLY A 110 1.48 -15.87 2.97
CA GLY A 110 2.65 -14.99 2.84
C GLY A 110 3.41 -15.21 1.54
N ALA A 111 3.69 -16.48 1.20
CA ALA A 111 4.41 -16.85 -0.02
C ALA A 111 3.65 -16.43 -1.28
N PHE A 112 2.35 -16.75 -1.37
CA PHE A 112 1.53 -16.34 -2.51
C PHE A 112 1.29 -14.83 -2.58
N PHE A 113 1.36 -14.11 -1.46
CA PHE A 113 1.30 -12.65 -1.50
C PHE A 113 2.58 -12.06 -2.07
N ASP A 114 3.75 -12.59 -1.69
CA ASP A 114 5.02 -12.16 -2.28
C ASP A 114 5.11 -12.48 -3.77
N GLU A 115 4.67 -13.67 -4.18
CA GLU A 115 4.59 -14.07 -5.58
C GLU A 115 3.64 -13.19 -6.40
N LEU A 116 2.46 -12.85 -5.85
CA LEU A 116 1.52 -11.92 -6.47
C LEU A 116 2.16 -10.54 -6.70
N LEU A 117 2.84 -9.98 -5.69
CA LEU A 117 3.46 -8.67 -5.81
C LEU A 117 4.61 -8.67 -6.83
N LEU A 118 5.44 -9.72 -6.84
CA LEU A 118 6.48 -9.89 -7.84
C LEU A 118 5.92 -10.01 -9.25
N THR A 119 4.80 -10.73 -9.41
CA THR A 119 4.17 -10.89 -10.74
C THR A 119 3.65 -9.56 -11.26
N ILE A 120 3.13 -8.71 -10.38
CA ILE A 120 2.68 -7.35 -10.74
C ILE A 120 3.89 -6.47 -11.09
N ASP A 121 4.94 -6.52 -10.27
CA ASP A 121 6.18 -5.77 -10.49
C ASP A 121 6.83 -6.11 -11.84
N ASP A 122 7.02 -7.41 -12.10
CA ASP A 122 7.55 -7.93 -13.36
C ASP A 122 6.69 -7.49 -14.58
N ALA A 123 5.38 -7.28 -14.37
CA ALA A 123 4.48 -6.80 -15.43
C ALA A 123 4.52 -5.28 -15.62
N LEU A 124 4.82 -4.51 -14.57
CA LEU A 124 4.97 -3.04 -14.64
C LEU A 124 6.31 -2.66 -15.29
N ASP A 125 7.39 -3.40 -15.02
CA ASP A 125 8.71 -3.17 -15.65
C ASP A 125 8.71 -3.46 -17.16
N GLY A 126 7.72 -4.23 -17.66
CA GLY A 126 7.56 -4.57 -19.06
C GLY A 126 6.81 -3.54 -19.91
N ASP A 127 6.19 -2.52 -19.30
CA ASP A 127 5.36 -1.52 -19.97
C ASP A 127 5.91 -0.12 -19.63
N PRO A 128 6.41 0.68 -20.59
CA PRO A 128 6.76 2.06 -20.30
C PRO A 128 5.46 2.77 -19.90
N ALA A 129 5.41 3.28 -18.67
CA ALA A 129 4.33 4.16 -18.23
C ALA A 129 4.07 5.22 -19.33
N PRO A 130 2.79 5.48 -19.70
CA PRO A 130 2.45 6.39 -20.79
C PRO A 130 2.96 7.83 -20.61
#